data_AF-A0A7J7KX67-F1
#
_entry.id   AF-A0A7J7KX67-F1
#
_cell.length_a   1.000
_cell.length_b   1.000
_cell.length_c   1.000
_cell.angle_alpha   90.00
_cell.angle_beta   90.00
_cell.angle_gamma   90.00
#
_symmetry.space_group_name_H-M   'P 1'
#
loop_
_entity.id
_entity.type
_entity.pdbx_description
1 polymer ?
#
loop_
_entity_poly.entity_id
_entity_poly.type
_entity_poly.pdbx_seq_one_letter_code
_entity_poly.pdbx_strand_id
1 'polypeptide(L)'
;MESKTAWVEAGATLGEIYYEVSRASSHFGFPAGLYPTIGSGGHIGSEGWGLMSRKYGLASDNVVDAILVDSNGRLWLSTKRISPSG
;
A
#
# COMPACT_ATOMS: atom_id res chain seq x y z
N MET A 1 -10.96 4.10 -11.87
CA MET A 1 -10.71 4.43 -10.46
C MET A 1 -10.98 5.91 -10.28
N GLU A 2 -12.15 6.28 -9.73
CA GLU A 2 -12.47 7.69 -9.43
C GLU A 2 -11.59 8.26 -8.31
N SER A 3 -11.08 7.41 -7.42
CA SER A 3 -10.01 7.72 -6.46
C SER A 3 -8.70 7.04 -6.87
N LYS A 4 -7.57 7.75 -6.81
CA LYS A 4 -6.22 7.19 -7.09
C LYS A 4 -5.72 6.31 -5.93
N THR A 5 -6.58 5.45 -5.39
CA THR A 5 -6.37 4.66 -4.18
C THR A 5 -6.94 3.25 -4.35
N ALA A 6 -6.28 2.25 -3.75
CA ALA A 6 -6.73 0.87 -3.72
C ALA A 6 -6.67 0.33 -2.29
N TRP A 7 -7.57 -0.60 -1.96
CA TRP A 7 -7.47 -1.42 -0.75
C TRP A 7 -6.77 -2.72 -1.09
N VAL A 8 -5.85 -3.13 -0.24
CA VAL A 8 -5.14 -4.40 -0.37
C VAL A 8 -5.15 -5.12 0.98
N GLU A 9 -5.37 -6.42 0.95
CA GLU A 9 -5.25 -7.26 2.14
C GLU A 9 -3.78 -7.55 2.45
N ALA A 10 -3.42 -7.57 3.73
CA ALA A 10 -2.04 -7.77 4.17
C ALA A 10 -1.42 -9.12 3.73
N GLY A 11 -2.27 -10.11 3.38
CA GLY A 11 -1.85 -11.42 2.87
C GLY A 11 -1.58 -11.46 1.36
N ALA A 12 -1.97 -10.45 0.60
CA ALA A 12 -1.71 -10.40 -0.83
C ALA A 12 -0.20 -10.28 -1.11
N THR A 13 0.23 -10.81 -2.25
CA THR A 13 1.58 -10.67 -2.78
C THR A 13 1.73 -9.39 -3.61
N LEU A 14 2.96 -8.91 -3.78
CA LEU A 14 3.21 -7.75 -4.66
C LEU A 14 2.80 -8.02 -6.11
N GLY A 15 2.94 -9.27 -6.57
CA GLY A 15 2.48 -9.69 -7.90
C GLY A 15 0.98 -9.52 -8.09
N GLU A 16 0.16 -9.90 -7.10
CA GLU A 16 -1.29 -9.71 -7.13
C GLU A 16 -1.66 -8.22 -7.13
N ILE A 17 -0.98 -7.39 -6.33
CA ILE A 17 -1.17 -5.93 -6.37
C ILE A 17 -0.90 -5.38 -7.76
N TYR A 18 0.25 -5.70 -8.36
CA TYR A 18 0.63 -5.19 -9.68
C TYR A 18 -0.33 -5.67 -10.76
N TYR A 19 -0.72 -6.94 -10.70
CA TYR A 19 -1.67 -7.53 -11.64
C TYR A 19 -3.01 -6.79 -11.59
N GLU A 20 -3.61 -6.65 -10.41
CA GLU A 20 -4.94 -6.02 -10.30
C GLU A 20 -4.92 -4.51 -10.56
N VAL A 21 -3.86 -3.80 -10.17
CA VAL A 21 -3.70 -2.38 -10.54
C VAL A 21 -3.58 -2.22 -12.06
N SER A 22 -2.79 -3.06 -12.73
CA SER A 22 -2.64 -3.00 -14.19
C SER A 22 -3.92 -3.36 -14.95
N ARG A 23 -4.72 -4.28 -14.39
CA ARG A 23 -6.05 -4.62 -14.91
C ARG A 23 -7.04 -3.47 -14.76
N ALA A 24 -6.97 -2.75 -13.64
CA ALA A 24 -7.85 -1.61 -13.38
C ALA A 24 -7.46 -0.36 -14.18
N SER A 25 -6.17 -0.18 -14.48
CA SER A 25 -5.67 0.95 -15.25
C SER A 25 -4.29 0.71 -15.86
N SER A 26 -4.11 1.13 -17.11
CA SER A 26 -2.80 1.17 -17.76
C SER A 26 -1.90 2.34 -17.33
N HIS A 27 -2.40 3.24 -16.47
CA HIS A 27 -1.68 4.47 -16.08
C HIS A 27 -1.27 4.50 -14.60
N PHE A 28 -1.75 3.56 -13.79
CA PHE A 28 -1.45 3.51 -12.36
C PHE A 28 -0.50 2.36 -12.02
N GLY A 29 0.23 2.53 -10.93
CA GLY A 29 1.12 1.55 -10.33
C GLY A 29 1.27 1.85 -8.85
N PHE A 30 1.82 0.91 -8.09
CA PHE A 30 2.06 1.07 -6.65
C PHE A 30 3.56 0.91 -6.36
N PRO A 31 4.22 1.84 -5.65
CA PRO A 31 5.63 1.74 -5.33
C PRO A 31 5.86 0.64 -4.30
N ALA A 32 6.43 -0.49 -4.73
CA ALA A 32 6.85 -1.58 -3.86
C ALA A 32 8.00 -2.36 -4.53
N GLY A 33 8.44 -3.42 -3.85
CA GLY A 33 9.61 -4.23 -4.19
C GLY A 33 9.50 -4.96 -5.53
N LEU A 34 10.65 -5.42 -6.01
CA LEU A 34 10.77 -6.06 -7.32
C LEU A 34 10.19 -7.48 -7.36
N TYR A 35 10.30 -8.23 -6.26
CA TYR A 35 9.98 -9.65 -6.25
C TYR A 35 8.47 -9.88 -6.04
N PRO A 36 7.76 -10.46 -7.03
CA PRO A 36 6.30 -10.56 -6.97
C PRO A 36 5.78 -11.45 -5.83
N THR A 37 6.59 -12.40 -5.34
CA THR A 37 6.20 -13.36 -4.30
C THR A 37 6.26 -12.78 -2.87
N ILE A 38 6.78 -11.57 -2.70
CA ILE A 38 6.84 -10.91 -1.39
C ILE A 38 5.43 -10.58 -0.92
N GLY A 39 5.12 -10.86 0.35
CA GLY A 39 3.87 -10.48 1.00
C GLY A 39 3.78 -8.97 1.24
N SER A 40 2.64 -8.38 0.90
CA SER A 40 2.37 -6.95 0.98
C SER A 40 2.41 -6.40 2.40
N GLY A 41 1.78 -7.08 3.36
CA GLY A 41 1.72 -6.60 4.76
C GLY A 41 3.10 -6.42 5.38
N GLY A 42 3.98 -7.40 5.21
CA GLY A 42 5.37 -7.32 5.68
C GLY A 42 6.15 -6.23 4.95
N HIS A 43 6.07 -6.21 3.62
CA HIS A 43 6.84 -5.26 2.80
C HIS A 43 6.44 -3.80 3.04
N ILE A 44 5.14 -3.51 3.05
CA ILE A 44 4.60 -2.16 3.28
C ILE A 44 4.82 -1.75 4.74
N GLY A 45 4.60 -2.67 5.69
CA GLY A 45 4.80 -2.42 7.11
C GLY A 45 6.26 -2.16 7.49
N SER A 46 7.23 -2.71 6.74
CA SER A 46 8.67 -2.52 6.93
C SER A 46 9.26 -1.48 5.97
N GLU A 47 8.52 -0.41 5.68
CA GLU A 47 8.84 0.67 4.74
C GLU A 47 8.61 0.35 3.25
N GLY A 48 9.27 -0.69 2.73
CA GLY A 48 9.06 -1.23 1.38
C GLY A 48 9.74 -0.43 0.25
N TRP A 49 11.03 -0.67 0.03
CA TRP A 49 11.78 -0.08 -1.08
C TRP A 49 11.61 -0.84 -2.41
N GLY A 50 11.56 -0.11 -3.53
CA GLY A 50 11.56 -0.69 -4.86
C GLY A 50 11.94 0.28 -5.98
N LEU A 51 11.74 -0.14 -7.23
CA LEU A 51 12.20 0.58 -8.43
C LEU A 51 11.61 1.99 -8.56
N MET A 52 10.40 2.19 -8.03
CA MET A 52 9.69 3.45 -8.08
C MET A 52 10.06 4.40 -6.93
N SER A 53 10.82 3.94 -5.94
CA SER A 53 11.01 4.68 -4.69
C SER A 53 11.77 6.00 -4.84
N ARG A 54 12.65 6.10 -5.84
CA ARG A 54 13.36 7.36 -6.13
C ARG A 54 12.44 8.52 -6.49
N LYS A 55 11.27 8.24 -7.07
CA LYS A 55 10.31 9.26 -7.52
C LYS A 55 9.09 9.36 -6.60
N TYR A 56 8.65 8.24 -6.04
CA TYR A 56 7.38 8.15 -5.32
C TYR A 56 7.51 7.76 -3.85
N GLY A 57 8.74 7.65 -3.32
CA GLY A 57 8.96 7.25 -1.92
C GLY A 57 8.83 5.74 -1.68
N LEU A 58 8.91 5.35 -0.41
CA LEU A 58 8.76 3.97 0.03
C LEU A 58 7.29 3.53 -0.08
N ALA A 59 7.02 2.23 -0.07
CA ALA A 59 5.65 1.72 -0.12
C ALA A 59 4.78 2.26 1.04
N SER A 60 5.38 2.36 2.23
CA SER A 60 4.80 2.96 3.43
C SER A 60 4.42 4.44 3.27
N ASP A 61 5.20 5.23 2.54
CA ASP A 61 4.90 6.66 2.28
C ASP A 61 3.59 6.85 1.47
N ASN A 62 3.12 5.76 0.84
CA ASN A 62 1.94 5.75 -0.01
C ASN A 62 0.71 5.11 0.66
N VAL A 63 0.80 4.74 1.94
CA VAL A 63 -0.34 4.25 2.73
C VAL A 63 -1.12 5.43 3.29
N VAL A 64 -2.39 5.54 2.89
CA VAL A 64 -3.27 6.65 3.32
C VAL A 64 -4.24 6.23 4.43
N ASP A 65 -4.49 4.94 4.58
CA ASP A 65 -5.40 4.34 5.55
C ASP A 65 -5.01 2.87 5.79
N ALA A 66 -5.35 2.34 6.96
CA ALA A 66 -5.07 0.96 7.34
C ALA A 66 -6.06 0.46 8.41
N ILE A 67 -6.37 -0.84 8.33
CA ILE A 67 -7.15 -1.58 9.31
C ILE A 67 -6.19 -2.55 9.99
N LEU A 68 -6.08 -2.47 11.32
CA LEU A 68 -5.13 -3.28 12.11
C LEU A 68 -5.84 -4.02 13.24
N VAL A 69 -5.26 -5.14 13.66
CA VAL A 69 -5.68 -5.85 14.87
C VAL A 69 -4.54 -5.76 15.89
N ASP A 70 -4.83 -5.31 17.11
CA ASP A 70 -3.83 -5.22 18.18
C ASP A 70 -3.63 -6.55 18.92
N SER A 71 -2.67 -6.59 19.86
CA SER A 71 -2.36 -7.78 20.66
C SER A 71 -3.50 -8.24 21.58
N ASN A 72 -4.52 -7.40 21.82
CA ASN A 72 -5.73 -7.76 22.57
C ASN A 72 -6.87 -8.22 21.65
N GLY A 73 -6.62 -8.37 20.34
CA GLY A 73 -7.63 -8.74 19.36
C GLY A 73 -8.59 -7.61 18.99
N ARG A 74 -8.27 -6.34 19.31
CA ARG A 74 -9.14 -5.20 18.99
C ARG A 74 -8.85 -4.69 17.58
N LEU A 75 -9.92 -4.34 16.87
CA LEU A 75 -9.85 -3.72 15.54
C LEU A 75 -9.60 -2.22 15.67
N TRP A 76 -8.52 -1.75 15.06
CA TRP A 76 -8.18 -0.35 14.90
C TRP A 76 -8.44 0.07 13.45
N LEU A 77 -9.24 1.13 13.30
CA LEU A 77 -9.48 1.78 12.01
C LEU A 77 -8.75 3.10 12.05
N SER A 78 -7.85 3.33 11.09
CA SER A 78 -7.37 4.69 10.88
C SER A 78 -8.51 5.52 10.29
N THR A 79 -8.72 6.72 10.83
CA THR A 79 -9.62 7.71 10.22
C THR A 79 -8.76 8.91 9.88
N LYS A 80 -8.60 9.22 8.60
CA LYS A 80 -7.72 10.31 8.17
C LYS A 80 -8.17 11.64 8.80
N ARG A 81 -7.32 12.27 9.61
CA ARG A 81 -7.41 13.71 9.91
C ARG A 81 -6.34 14.40 9.06
N ILE A 82 -6.76 14.98 7.93
CA ILE A 82 -5.86 15.78 7.08
C ILE A 82 -5.72 17.14 7.76
N SER A 83 -4.59 17.44 8.40
CA SER A 83 -4.26 18.83 8.74
C SER A 83 -3.94 19.57 7.43
N PRO A 84 -4.51 20.77 7.16
CA PRO A 84 -4.05 21.59 6.06
C PRO A 84 -2.61 21.98 6.34
N SER A 85 -1.67 21.59 5.48
CA SER A 85 -0.34 22.21 5.47
C SER A 85 -0.52 23.65 5.00
N GLY A 86 -0.13 24.61 5.84
CA GLY A 86 0.03 26.02 5.45
C GLY A 86 1.20 26.23 4.51
#